data_AF-A0A2E8M6F7-F1
#
_entry.id   AF-A0A2E8M6F7-F1
#
_cell.length_a   1.000
_cell.length_b   1.000
_cell.length_c   1.000
_cell.angle_alpha   90.00
_cell.angle_beta   90.00
_cell.angle_gamma   90.00
#
_symmetry.space_group_name_H-M   'P 1'
#
loop_
_entity.id
_entity.type
_entity.pdbx_description
1 polymer ?
#
loop_
_entity_poly.entity_id
_entity_poly.type
_entity_poly.pdbx_seq_one_letter_code
_entity_poly.pdbx_strand_id
1 'polypeptide(L)'
;MVLAASTAHGQTAEYPYELDLKTAQCSQVQKRGLETADQIAGTQGQDRKTIESLGALVLTRGNETQVYFKSAAQCRDIGTRLESMNKMDGFKPSLLIEKLKAYSDSSDTGQRTESQVTQTDANVDQAGQSLGDSNSGSQSGVRRSPDAPSAFADKLVEIARTVPDKRAQRALKLVLADPARFRFQWIITLVNTPAAQSPKFKTYEYRVDHQYFYPASAMKTFGSLAALMEWTRLKKVHPWLSLESALAYDRRGCKQRDRGHLISGLVTLGQEIRKTQLASSNKGFNRVFGIVGMDKLHEYLLPHFPSLRVYHRLSSRETRRESMGTPGIRVCETDGQGAIVDDGGVYGRTRFRATGKNAPIFAADTAPYSGYGKNRASFQVGSAHIHMKTKERLDAPMDFSKKNRVSFYDFHRLTAGLHFQGRALPGFKAVDVSGQIRGEWLGMLRHSMATYPHNSKNPVYTSKAYTETRFKPLLAGIREAGIDDGRLYYANKSGKAYGFHVDNAYIAYGPGAGQINNRGRTKGQIERGIIVTMGLHVNGDDTINNNRYEHGSVSVPLFKAMGYAIGQYLRGDVELE
;
A
#
# COMPACT_ATOMS: atom_id res chain seq x y z
N MET A 1 27.34 26.97 29.16
CA MET A 1 27.05 28.33 28.63
C MET A 1 27.60 28.40 27.22
N VAL A 2 26.75 28.20 26.19
CA VAL A 2 26.77 28.78 24.83
C VAL A 2 25.44 28.31 24.20
N LEU A 3 24.64 29.27 23.72
CA LEU A 3 23.31 29.07 23.15
C LEU A 3 23.40 28.35 21.79
N ALA A 4 22.62 27.27 21.62
CA ALA A 4 22.28 26.73 20.31
C ALA A 4 20.82 27.07 20.00
N ALA A 5 20.62 28.01 19.08
CA ALA A 5 19.32 28.28 18.50
C ALA A 5 18.96 27.18 17.51
N SER A 6 17.78 26.61 17.69
CA SER A 6 17.19 25.59 16.83
C SER A 6 16.66 26.19 15.53
N THR A 7 16.95 25.54 14.40
CA THR A 7 15.98 25.40 13.30
C THR A 7 15.92 23.96 12.80
N ALA A 8 14.68 23.55 12.56
CA ALA A 8 14.13 22.24 12.21
C ALA A 8 14.77 21.46 11.05
N HIS A 9 14.64 20.13 11.16
CA HIS A 9 14.29 19.15 10.10
C HIS A 9 15.22 19.07 8.87
N GLY A 10 16.14 18.11 8.89
CA GLY A 10 16.84 17.64 7.68
C GLY A 10 16.11 16.48 7.01
N GLN A 11 15.09 16.77 6.20
CA GLN A 11 14.90 16.00 4.96
C GLN A 11 16.13 16.32 4.10
N THR A 12 16.85 15.32 3.61
CA THR A 12 17.76 15.52 2.48
C THR A 12 16.88 15.92 1.29
N ALA A 13 16.78 17.23 1.03
CA ALA A 13 16.19 17.70 -0.20
C ALA A 13 17.08 17.22 -1.36
N GLU A 14 16.60 16.27 -2.15
CA GLU A 14 17.25 15.90 -3.40
C GLU A 14 17.05 17.06 -4.37
N TYR A 15 18.15 17.60 -4.91
CA TYR A 15 18.15 18.61 -5.97
C TYR A 15 18.69 17.98 -7.25
N PRO A 16 17.87 17.20 -7.99
CA PRO A 16 18.36 16.35 -9.09
C PRO A 16 18.60 17.10 -10.40
N TYR A 17 18.43 18.42 -10.42
CA TYR A 17 18.63 19.26 -11.59
C TYR A 17 19.73 20.27 -11.32
N GLU A 18 20.63 20.42 -12.28
CA GLU A 18 21.68 21.44 -12.28
C GLU A 18 21.49 22.32 -13.51
N LEU A 19 21.76 23.61 -13.34
CA LEU A 19 21.88 24.54 -14.46
C LEU A 19 23.34 24.56 -14.90
N ASP A 20 23.62 24.07 -16.10
CA ASP A 20 24.94 24.25 -16.69
C ASP A 20 25.12 25.72 -17.07
N LEU A 21 25.98 26.43 -16.31
CA LEU A 21 26.23 27.85 -16.50
C LEU A 21 26.94 28.18 -17.82
N LYS A 22 27.47 27.18 -18.55
CA LYS A 22 28.07 27.35 -19.89
C LYS A 22 27.07 27.19 -21.02
N THR A 23 26.02 26.39 -20.84
CA THR A 23 25.04 26.05 -21.91
C THR A 23 23.62 26.56 -21.61
N ALA A 24 23.36 27.10 -20.41
CA ALA A 24 22.05 27.49 -19.90
C ALA A 24 20.98 26.38 -19.96
N GLN A 25 21.41 25.11 -20.03
CA GLN A 25 20.52 23.97 -20.06
C GLN A 25 20.30 23.42 -18.65
N CYS A 26 19.04 23.40 -18.21
CA CYS A 26 18.64 22.67 -17.02
C CYS A 26 18.61 21.16 -17.37
N SER A 27 19.57 20.40 -16.85
CA SER A 27 19.66 18.96 -17.09
C SER A 27 19.54 18.17 -15.78
N GLN A 28 19.08 16.92 -15.87
CA GLN A 28 19.12 16.02 -14.71
C GLN A 28 20.56 15.54 -14.49
N VAL A 29 21.04 15.66 -13.26
CA VAL A 29 22.38 15.20 -12.91
C VAL A 29 22.37 13.67 -12.83
N GLN A 30 23.10 13.00 -13.73
CA GLN A 30 23.37 11.56 -13.59
C GLN A 30 24.32 11.36 -12.40
N LYS A 31 23.85 10.62 -11.38
CA LYS A 31 24.58 10.23 -10.15
C LYS A 31 26.11 10.31 -10.27
N ARG A 32 26.68 11.42 -9.79
CA ARG A 32 27.99 11.43 -9.13
C ARG A 32 27.73 11.77 -7.67
N GLY A 33 28.27 10.95 -6.77
CA GLY A 33 27.95 10.97 -5.35
C GLY A 33 28.16 12.35 -4.72
N LEU A 34 27.09 12.89 -4.14
CA LEU A 34 27.18 13.88 -3.07
C LEU A 34 27.56 13.11 -1.80
N GLU A 35 28.83 12.73 -1.71
CA GLU A 35 29.43 12.26 -0.46
C GLU A 35 29.50 13.43 0.52
N THR A 36 28.91 13.23 1.70
CA THR A 36 29.18 13.90 2.99
C THR A 36 29.42 15.41 2.96
N ALA A 37 28.44 16.15 3.49
CA ALA A 37 28.46 17.60 3.70
C ALA A 37 29.43 18.07 4.81
N ASP A 38 30.72 17.73 4.71
CA ASP A 38 31.73 18.09 5.72
C ASP A 38 32.91 18.94 5.21
N GLN A 39 32.93 19.39 3.96
CA GLN A 39 33.94 20.36 3.51
C GLN A 39 33.37 21.38 2.51
N ILE A 40 32.86 22.50 3.01
CA ILE A 40 32.54 23.67 2.17
C ILE A 40 33.08 24.92 2.86
N ALA A 41 34.22 25.41 2.37
CA ALA A 41 34.75 26.72 2.71
C ALA A 41 33.90 27.81 2.05
N GLY A 42 33.58 28.86 2.80
CA GLY A 42 32.62 29.88 2.41
C GLY A 42 33.12 30.82 1.31
N THR A 43 32.22 31.13 0.39
CA THR A 43 32.16 32.43 -0.28
C THR A 43 30.87 33.12 0.19
N GLN A 44 31.03 34.21 0.95
CA GLN A 44 29.93 35.07 1.35
C GLN A 44 29.66 36.08 0.23
N GLY A 45 28.42 36.14 -0.25
CA GLY A 45 28.01 37.12 -1.26
C GLY A 45 26.50 37.31 -1.27
N GLN A 46 26.06 38.53 -1.61
CA GLN A 46 24.64 38.92 -1.69
C GLN A 46 23.85 38.03 -2.66
N ASP A 47 24.49 37.59 -3.74
CA ASP A 47 23.88 36.77 -4.80
C ASP A 47 23.50 35.35 -4.35
N ARG A 48 24.33 34.73 -3.49
CA ARG A 48 24.02 33.42 -2.89
C ARG A 48 22.73 33.48 -2.07
N LYS A 49 22.58 34.52 -1.25
CA LYS A 49 21.38 34.71 -0.42
C LYS A 49 20.14 34.90 -1.28
N THR A 50 20.25 35.63 -2.39
CA THR A 50 19.13 35.82 -3.32
C THR A 50 18.72 34.49 -3.96
N ILE A 51 19.67 33.71 -4.49
CA ILE A 51 19.39 32.42 -5.15
C ILE A 51 18.85 31.38 -4.15
N GLU A 52 19.44 31.29 -2.95
CA GLU A 52 18.95 30.42 -1.89
C GLU A 52 17.56 30.83 -1.38
N SER A 53 17.24 32.14 -1.35
CA SER A 53 15.89 32.63 -0.98
C SER A 53 14.80 32.19 -1.96
N LEU A 54 15.16 31.92 -3.21
CA LEU A 54 14.27 31.37 -4.24
C LEU A 54 14.14 29.83 -4.15
N GLY A 55 14.79 29.21 -3.16
CA GLY A 55 14.66 27.79 -2.84
C GLY A 55 15.57 26.86 -3.64
N ALA A 56 16.61 27.41 -4.29
CA ALA A 56 17.70 26.63 -4.91
C ALA A 56 18.84 26.40 -3.90
N LEU A 57 19.67 25.38 -4.16
CA LEU A 57 20.88 25.11 -3.36
C LEU A 57 22.10 25.57 -4.16
N VAL A 58 22.94 26.42 -3.56
CA VAL A 58 24.20 26.85 -4.18
C VAL A 58 25.36 26.15 -3.49
N LEU A 59 26.17 25.43 -4.25
CA LEU A 59 27.41 24.82 -3.78
C LEU A 59 28.59 25.50 -4.46
N THR A 60 29.58 25.93 -3.67
CA THR A 60 30.82 26.50 -4.19
C THR A 60 31.97 25.61 -3.77
N ARG A 61 32.79 25.17 -4.73
CA ARG A 61 34.01 24.39 -4.49
C ARG A 61 35.17 25.07 -5.22
N GLY A 62 36.06 25.72 -4.46
CA GLY A 62 37.12 26.55 -5.05
C GLY A 62 36.53 27.74 -5.83
N ASN A 63 36.92 27.90 -7.09
CA ASN A 63 36.39 28.96 -7.98
C ASN A 63 35.12 28.54 -8.75
N GLU A 64 34.64 27.31 -8.58
CA GLU A 64 33.45 26.81 -9.27
C GLU A 64 32.22 26.91 -8.37
N THR A 65 31.15 27.51 -8.90
CA THR A 65 29.84 27.61 -8.24
C THR A 65 28.82 26.84 -9.06
N GLN A 66 28.11 25.92 -8.42
CA GLN A 66 27.04 25.11 -8.99
C GLN A 66 25.72 25.39 -8.27
N VAL A 67 24.62 25.43 -9.02
CA VAL A 67 23.28 25.70 -8.48
C VAL A 67 22.35 24.54 -8.80
N TYR A 68 21.73 24.00 -7.76
CA TYR A 68 20.89 22.82 -7.83
C TYR A 68 19.42 23.13 -7.50
N PHE A 69 18.52 22.46 -8.20
CA PHE A 69 17.07 22.70 -8.15
C PHE A 69 16.29 21.41 -7.88
N LYS A 70 15.16 21.53 -7.19
CA LYS A 70 14.29 20.40 -6.84
C LYS A 70 13.47 19.88 -8.03
N SER A 71 13.34 20.70 -9.08
CA SER A 71 12.67 20.33 -10.34
C SER A 71 13.15 21.18 -11.52
N ALA A 72 13.00 20.68 -12.74
CA ALA A 72 13.25 21.45 -13.96
C ALA A 72 12.35 22.70 -14.06
N ALA A 73 11.14 22.66 -13.50
CA ALA A 73 10.24 23.80 -13.47
C ALA A 73 10.73 24.91 -12.53
N GLN A 74 11.26 24.54 -11.36
CA GLN A 74 11.89 25.48 -10.43
C GLN A 74 13.15 26.12 -11.04
N CYS A 75 13.97 25.33 -11.75
CA CYS A 75 15.15 25.82 -12.47
C CYS A 75 14.76 26.91 -13.48
N ARG A 76 13.72 26.67 -14.29
CA ARG A 76 13.21 27.64 -15.28
C ARG A 76 12.58 28.89 -14.64
N ASP A 77 11.73 28.73 -13.63
CA ASP A 77 11.06 29.86 -12.95
C ASP A 77 12.07 30.79 -12.25
N ILE A 78 13.09 30.24 -11.61
CA ILE A 78 14.15 31.03 -10.98
C ILE A 78 15.01 31.75 -12.02
N GLY A 79 15.33 31.08 -13.14
CA GLY A 79 16.01 31.73 -14.28
C GLY A 79 15.26 32.95 -14.79
N THR A 80 13.96 32.81 -15.06
CA THR A 80 13.10 33.92 -15.53
C THR A 80 12.94 35.03 -14.48
N ARG A 81 12.87 34.70 -13.19
CA ARG A 81 12.76 35.68 -12.11
C ARG A 81 14.04 36.51 -11.96
N LEU A 82 15.21 35.88 -12.05
CA LEU A 82 16.49 36.59 -12.00
C LEU A 82 16.64 37.58 -13.17
N GLU A 83 16.14 37.25 -14.36
CA GLU A 83 16.06 38.19 -15.50
C GLU A 83 15.12 39.37 -15.21
N SER A 84 13.97 39.12 -14.58
CA SER A 84 12.99 40.17 -14.27
C SER A 84 13.46 41.14 -13.17
N MET A 85 14.24 40.65 -12.19
CA MET A 85 14.74 41.44 -11.06
C MET A 85 15.82 42.46 -11.46
N ASN A 86 16.46 42.33 -12.62
CA ASN A 86 17.45 43.29 -13.12
C ASN A 86 16.81 44.50 -13.85
N LYS A 87 15.53 44.40 -14.23
CA LYS A 87 14.79 45.49 -14.89
C LYS A 87 14.20 46.50 -13.89
N MET A 88 14.26 46.19 -12.59
CA MET A 88 13.82 47.06 -11.51
C MET A 88 14.97 47.21 -10.52
N ASP A 89 15.42 48.45 -10.33
CA ASP A 89 16.33 48.90 -9.27
C ASP A 89 17.79 48.48 -9.35
N GLY A 90 18.64 49.38 -9.87
CA GLY A 90 19.98 49.76 -9.36
C GLY A 90 20.98 48.69 -8.89
N PHE A 91 20.74 47.42 -9.17
CA PHE A 91 21.49 46.28 -8.68
C PHE A 91 22.77 46.16 -9.51
N LYS A 92 23.93 46.45 -8.92
CA LYS A 92 25.24 46.21 -9.55
C LYS A 92 25.61 44.73 -9.36
N PRO A 93 25.47 43.88 -10.39
CA PRO A 93 25.62 42.44 -10.22
C PRO A 93 27.10 42.04 -10.20
N SER A 94 27.46 40.96 -9.48
CA SER A 94 28.82 40.40 -9.54
C SER A 94 29.09 39.68 -10.88
N LEU A 95 30.36 39.36 -11.14
CA LEU A 95 30.91 38.71 -12.36
C LEU A 95 30.13 37.44 -12.82
N LEU A 96 29.34 36.81 -11.94
CA LEU A 96 28.47 35.67 -12.24
C LEU A 96 27.25 36.08 -13.09
N ILE A 97 26.70 37.28 -12.87
CA ILE A 97 25.55 37.82 -13.60
C ILE A 97 25.98 38.53 -14.89
N GLU A 98 27.19 39.09 -14.96
CA GLU A 98 27.78 39.56 -16.23
C GLU A 98 28.02 38.40 -17.21
N LYS A 99 28.41 37.22 -16.72
CA LYS A 99 28.55 36.01 -17.54
C LYS A 99 27.21 35.44 -18.04
N LEU A 100 26.12 35.64 -17.27
CA LEU A 100 24.76 35.30 -17.71
C LEU A 100 24.22 36.27 -18.79
N LYS A 101 24.74 37.51 -18.85
CA LYS A 101 24.31 38.56 -19.78
C LYS A 101 24.83 38.42 -21.21
N ALA A 102 26.03 37.87 -21.42
CA ALA A 102 26.67 37.84 -22.74
C ALA A 102 26.03 36.87 -23.76
N TYR A 103 24.88 36.27 -23.45
CA TYR A 103 24.27 35.19 -24.25
C TYR A 103 22.78 35.38 -24.56
N SER A 104 22.12 36.46 -24.12
CA SER A 104 20.70 36.72 -24.46
C SER A 104 20.47 37.38 -25.82
N ASP A 105 21.53 37.72 -26.56
CA ASP A 105 21.43 38.53 -27.78
C ASP A 105 21.57 37.73 -29.10
N SER A 106 21.41 36.40 -29.11
CA SER A 106 21.52 35.61 -30.35
C SER A 106 20.43 34.55 -30.63
N SER A 107 19.27 34.60 -29.98
CA SER A 107 18.15 33.74 -30.39
C SER A 107 16.81 34.46 -30.34
N ASP A 108 16.71 35.48 -31.19
CA ASP A 108 15.43 35.94 -31.73
C ASP A 108 15.35 35.54 -33.21
N THR A 109 14.14 35.24 -33.69
CA THR A 109 13.74 34.51 -34.94
C THR A 109 13.69 32.98 -34.79
N GLY A 110 12.57 32.27 -35.00
CA GLY A 110 11.28 32.64 -35.58
C GLY A 110 10.17 31.61 -35.29
N GLN A 111 8.94 32.12 -35.24
CA GLN A 111 7.67 31.41 -35.14
C GLN A 111 7.37 30.50 -36.36
N ARG A 112 6.55 29.44 -36.18
CA ARG A 112 5.31 29.20 -36.96
C ARG A 112 4.47 27.99 -36.49
N THR A 113 3.31 28.33 -35.92
CA THR A 113 1.93 27.85 -36.15
C THR A 113 1.61 26.44 -36.67
N GLU A 114 0.66 25.81 -35.97
CA GLU A 114 -0.22 24.73 -36.43
C GLU A 114 -1.08 25.11 -37.65
N SER A 115 -1.56 24.07 -38.36
CA SER A 115 -2.62 23.99 -39.39
C SER A 115 -2.22 23.99 -40.87
N GLN A 116 -2.17 22.78 -41.46
CA GLN A 116 -2.69 22.36 -42.79
C GLN A 116 -2.45 20.83 -42.92
N VAL A 117 -3.50 20.00 -42.96
CA VAL A 117 -4.24 19.52 -44.15
C VAL A 117 -3.57 18.32 -44.84
N THR A 118 -4.25 17.17 -44.67
CA THR A 118 -4.45 16.02 -45.58
C THR A 118 -3.29 15.13 -46.06
N GLN A 119 -3.57 13.82 -45.92
CA GLN A 119 -3.39 12.73 -46.89
C GLN A 119 -2.18 12.76 -47.82
N THR A 120 -1.35 11.73 -47.72
CA THR A 120 -1.17 10.75 -48.80
C THR A 120 -0.60 9.43 -48.25
N ASP A 121 -1.30 8.35 -48.61
CA ASP A 121 -0.83 6.98 -48.89
C ASP A 121 0.60 6.93 -49.49
N ALA A 122 1.34 5.83 -49.61
CA ALA A 122 1.36 4.44 -49.20
C ALA A 122 2.70 3.89 -49.77
N ASN A 123 3.13 2.72 -49.28
CA ASN A 123 4.19 1.86 -49.85
C ASN A 123 5.63 2.39 -49.83
N VAL A 124 6.54 1.63 -49.21
CA VAL A 124 7.39 0.66 -49.92
C VAL A 124 7.91 -0.37 -48.91
N ASP A 125 7.71 -1.63 -49.28
CA ASP A 125 8.21 -2.86 -48.67
C ASP A 125 9.69 -3.12 -49.00
N GLN A 126 10.34 -3.86 -48.09
CA GLN A 126 11.44 -4.81 -48.32
C GLN A 126 12.84 -4.35 -48.80
N ALA A 127 13.81 -4.49 -47.89
CA ALA A 127 15.07 -5.26 -48.00
C ALA A 127 15.77 -5.14 -46.62
N GLY A 128 16.37 -6.13 -45.97
CA GLY A 128 16.93 -7.40 -46.41
C GLY A 128 18.23 -7.62 -45.62
N GLN A 129 18.17 -8.49 -44.61
CA GLN A 129 19.24 -9.37 -44.09
C GLN A 129 20.46 -8.83 -43.30
N SER A 130 20.61 -9.47 -42.13
CA SER A 130 21.81 -10.15 -41.61
C SER A 130 23.01 -9.31 -41.19
N LEU A 131 23.31 -9.34 -39.88
CA LEU A 131 24.61 -9.78 -39.33
C LEU A 131 24.43 -10.02 -37.81
N GLY A 132 24.86 -11.20 -37.33
CA GLY A 132 24.88 -11.56 -35.92
C GLY A 132 26.03 -10.90 -35.16
N ASP A 133 25.89 -10.69 -33.85
CA ASP A 133 26.40 -11.62 -32.83
C ASP A 133 26.18 -11.08 -31.41
N SER A 134 25.99 -12.04 -30.50
CA SER A 134 26.20 -12.01 -29.05
C SER A 134 26.14 -10.67 -28.30
N ASN A 135 25.13 -10.49 -27.45
CA ASN A 135 25.41 -10.03 -26.09
C ASN A 135 24.32 -10.36 -25.07
N SER A 136 24.80 -10.76 -23.90
CA SER A 136 24.10 -11.02 -22.64
C SER A 136 23.36 -9.77 -22.16
N GLY A 137 22.11 -9.61 -22.62
CA GLY A 137 21.23 -8.53 -22.20
C GLY A 137 20.25 -9.00 -21.13
N SER A 138 20.32 -8.39 -19.95
CA SER A 138 19.28 -8.45 -18.92
C SER A 138 17.91 -8.22 -19.56
N GLN A 139 17.04 -9.23 -19.52
CA GLN A 139 15.65 -9.08 -19.92
C GLN A 139 14.97 -8.07 -18.99
N SER A 140 14.94 -6.81 -19.41
CA SER A 140 13.88 -5.87 -19.04
C SER A 140 12.58 -6.49 -19.53
N GLY A 141 11.89 -7.19 -18.62
CA GLY A 141 10.72 -8.00 -18.97
C GLY A 141 9.64 -7.16 -19.62
N VAL A 142 9.46 -7.35 -20.92
CA VAL A 142 8.21 -6.98 -21.62
C VAL A 142 7.11 -7.78 -20.93
N ARG A 143 6.23 -7.06 -20.22
CA ARG A 143 5.09 -7.63 -19.48
C ARG A 143 4.22 -8.39 -20.48
N ARG A 144 4.15 -9.73 -20.36
CA ARG A 144 3.22 -10.54 -21.18
C ARG A 144 1.79 -10.05 -20.97
N SER A 145 0.97 -10.15 -22.02
CA SER A 145 -0.44 -9.78 -21.98
C SER A 145 -1.16 -10.47 -20.80
N PRO A 146 -1.96 -9.74 -19.99
CA PRO A 146 -2.56 -10.23 -18.74
C PRO A 146 -3.63 -11.33 -18.88
N ASP A 147 -4.00 -11.72 -20.11
CA ASP A 147 -5.11 -12.64 -20.38
C ASP A 147 -4.69 -14.08 -20.72
N ALA A 148 -3.45 -14.33 -21.13
CA ALA A 148 -2.97 -15.70 -21.38
C ALA A 148 -2.35 -16.28 -20.09
N PRO A 149 -2.79 -17.47 -19.63
CA PRO A 149 -2.15 -18.16 -18.53
C PRO A 149 -0.64 -18.33 -18.79
N SER A 150 0.19 -18.03 -17.81
CA SER A 150 1.60 -18.46 -17.85
C SER A 150 1.68 -19.96 -17.62
N ALA A 151 2.78 -20.61 -18.02
CA ALA A 151 3.02 -22.03 -17.71
C ALA A 151 2.85 -22.33 -16.20
N PHE A 152 3.25 -21.37 -15.34
CA PHE A 152 2.99 -21.41 -13.90
C PHE A 152 1.50 -21.43 -13.56
N ALA A 153 0.70 -20.57 -14.20
CA ALA A 153 -0.74 -20.52 -13.99
C ALA A 153 -1.43 -21.82 -14.43
N ASP A 154 -1.02 -22.38 -15.57
CA ASP A 154 -1.52 -23.67 -16.07
C ASP A 154 -1.19 -24.79 -15.10
N LYS A 155 0.06 -24.87 -14.61
CA LYS A 155 0.49 -25.87 -13.65
C LYS A 155 -0.26 -25.76 -12.32
N LEU A 156 -0.41 -24.54 -11.79
CA LEU A 156 -1.16 -24.28 -10.57
C LEU A 156 -2.62 -24.75 -10.70
N VAL A 157 -3.25 -24.47 -11.85
CA VAL A 157 -4.63 -24.90 -12.15
C VAL A 157 -4.71 -26.42 -12.32
N GLU A 158 -3.75 -27.05 -13.00
CA GLU A 158 -3.68 -28.50 -13.17
C GLU A 158 -3.68 -29.20 -11.80
N ILE A 159 -2.83 -28.75 -10.88
CA ILE A 159 -2.77 -29.27 -9.51
C ILE A 159 -4.07 -28.95 -8.75
N ALA A 160 -4.63 -27.74 -8.90
CA ALA A 160 -5.87 -27.38 -8.24
C ALA A 160 -7.05 -28.27 -8.66
N ARG A 161 -7.03 -28.84 -9.89
CA ARG A 161 -8.04 -29.78 -10.38
C ARG A 161 -7.96 -31.15 -9.71
N THR A 162 -6.81 -31.53 -9.15
CA THR A 162 -6.62 -32.84 -8.48
C THR A 162 -7.09 -32.82 -7.02
N VAL A 163 -7.55 -31.68 -6.50
CA VAL A 163 -8.14 -31.57 -5.16
C VAL A 163 -9.21 -32.65 -4.93
N PRO A 164 -9.17 -33.44 -3.83
CA PRO A 164 -10.13 -34.51 -3.60
C PRO A 164 -11.60 -34.06 -3.54
N ASP A 165 -11.84 -32.82 -3.09
CA ASP A 165 -13.18 -32.25 -2.92
C ASP A 165 -13.87 -31.96 -4.27
N LYS A 166 -14.93 -32.72 -4.58
CA LYS A 166 -15.72 -32.55 -5.81
C LYS A 166 -16.44 -31.21 -5.93
N ARG A 167 -16.79 -30.55 -4.82
CA ARG A 167 -17.38 -29.20 -4.87
C ARG A 167 -16.30 -28.18 -5.25
N ALA A 168 -15.09 -28.33 -4.73
CA ALA A 168 -13.94 -27.51 -5.10
C ALA A 168 -13.57 -27.67 -6.58
N GLN A 169 -13.53 -28.91 -7.09
CA GLN A 169 -13.33 -29.19 -8.53
C GLN A 169 -14.38 -28.50 -9.41
N ARG A 170 -15.67 -28.60 -9.04
CA ARG A 170 -16.76 -27.95 -9.79
C ARG A 170 -16.68 -26.43 -9.77
N ALA A 171 -16.40 -25.82 -8.63
CA ALA A 171 -16.24 -24.38 -8.51
C ALA A 171 -15.04 -23.87 -9.33
N LEU A 172 -13.91 -24.59 -9.29
CA LEU A 172 -12.74 -24.27 -10.11
C LEU A 172 -13.07 -24.33 -11.60
N LYS A 173 -13.72 -25.41 -12.07
CA LYS A 173 -14.17 -25.53 -13.47
C LYS A 173 -15.09 -24.39 -13.87
N LEU A 174 -16.07 -24.06 -13.04
CA LEU A 174 -17.02 -22.98 -13.29
C LEU A 174 -16.33 -21.62 -13.43
N VAL A 175 -15.42 -21.29 -12.51
CA VAL A 175 -14.75 -19.99 -12.50
C VAL A 175 -13.76 -19.85 -13.66
N LEU A 176 -13.04 -20.92 -14.00
CA LEU A 176 -12.08 -20.89 -15.10
C LEU A 176 -12.72 -20.93 -16.49
N ALA A 177 -13.99 -21.35 -16.59
CA ALA A 177 -14.73 -21.26 -17.86
C ALA A 177 -15.02 -19.80 -18.25
N ASP A 178 -15.13 -18.89 -17.28
CA ASP A 178 -15.33 -17.45 -17.52
C ASP A 178 -14.70 -16.61 -16.39
N PRO A 179 -13.36 -16.52 -16.33
CA PRO A 179 -12.67 -15.83 -15.24
C PRO A 179 -12.96 -14.32 -15.21
N ALA A 180 -13.38 -13.74 -16.34
CA ALA A 180 -13.76 -12.34 -16.44
C ALA A 180 -15.10 -12.06 -15.74
N ARG A 181 -16.11 -12.90 -15.92
CA ARG A 181 -17.38 -12.79 -15.18
C ARG A 181 -17.17 -12.85 -13.67
N PHE A 182 -16.32 -13.77 -13.21
CA PHE A 182 -16.01 -13.92 -11.79
C PHE A 182 -14.97 -12.93 -11.27
N ARG A 183 -14.42 -12.05 -12.11
CA ARG A 183 -13.32 -11.15 -11.74
C ARG A 183 -12.18 -11.87 -11.01
N PHE A 184 -11.89 -13.10 -11.43
CA PHE A 184 -10.93 -13.97 -10.76
C PHE A 184 -9.51 -13.52 -11.09
N GLN A 185 -8.75 -13.16 -10.05
CA GLN A 185 -7.43 -12.52 -10.17
C GLN A 185 -6.52 -13.04 -9.07
N TRP A 186 -5.22 -13.16 -9.36
CA TRP A 186 -4.23 -13.43 -8.32
C TRP A 186 -2.82 -12.93 -8.66
N ILE A 187 -2.07 -12.59 -7.61
CA ILE A 187 -0.61 -12.39 -7.63
C ILE A 187 -0.01 -13.39 -6.64
N ILE A 188 0.97 -14.16 -7.08
CA ILE A 188 1.74 -15.09 -6.27
C ILE A 188 3.22 -14.74 -6.37
N THR A 189 3.89 -14.58 -5.23
CA THR A 189 5.35 -14.51 -5.17
C THR A 189 5.87 -15.69 -4.38
N LEU A 190 6.64 -16.55 -5.05
CA LEU A 190 7.39 -17.62 -4.41
C LEU A 190 8.52 -17.01 -3.59
N VAL A 191 8.68 -17.48 -2.35
CA VAL A 191 9.74 -17.08 -1.43
C VAL A 191 10.62 -18.30 -1.20
N ASN A 192 11.77 -18.31 -1.86
CA ASN A 192 12.79 -19.32 -1.61
C ASN A 192 13.77 -18.80 -0.56
N THR A 193 13.93 -19.53 0.54
CA THR A 193 14.89 -19.25 1.60
C THR A 193 15.91 -20.38 1.69
N PRO A 194 16.91 -20.43 0.79
CA PRO A 194 18.04 -21.33 0.97
C PRO A 194 18.69 -21.02 2.33
N ALA A 195 19.13 -22.07 3.04
CA ALA A 195 19.76 -21.92 4.35
C ALA A 195 20.89 -20.86 4.28
N ALA A 196 20.88 -19.95 5.26
CA ALA A 196 21.84 -18.85 5.42
C ALA A 196 21.89 -17.76 4.32
N GLN A 197 20.96 -17.74 3.34
CA GLN A 197 20.91 -16.69 2.30
C GLN A 197 19.71 -15.76 2.47
N SER A 198 19.83 -14.56 1.89
CA SER A 198 18.68 -13.65 1.75
C SER A 198 17.59 -14.29 0.88
N PRO A 199 16.30 -14.11 1.22
CA PRO A 199 15.21 -14.67 0.45
C PRO A 199 15.25 -14.21 -1.00
N LYS A 200 15.07 -15.16 -1.92
CA LYS A 200 14.88 -14.91 -3.35
C LYS A 200 13.39 -14.95 -3.67
N PHE A 201 12.96 -14.04 -4.55
CA PHE A 201 11.56 -13.84 -4.90
C PHE A 201 11.35 -14.08 -6.38
N LYS A 202 10.25 -14.76 -6.72
CA LYS A 202 9.77 -14.85 -8.11
C LYS A 202 8.26 -14.64 -8.15
N THR A 203 7.81 -13.72 -8.99
CA THR A 203 6.41 -13.27 -9.00
C THR A 203 5.70 -13.71 -10.28
N TYR A 204 4.46 -14.14 -10.10
CA TYR A 204 3.53 -14.59 -11.11
C TYR A 204 2.20 -13.85 -10.95
N GLU A 205 1.64 -13.44 -12.08
CA GLU A 205 0.43 -12.64 -12.17
C GLU A 205 -0.60 -13.36 -13.05
N TYR A 206 -1.87 -13.31 -12.66
CA TYR A 206 -2.99 -13.73 -13.50
C TYR A 206 -4.13 -12.73 -13.40
N ARG A 207 -4.47 -12.11 -14.54
CA ARG A 207 -5.53 -11.10 -14.69
C ARG A 207 -5.43 -9.93 -13.69
N VAL A 208 -4.23 -9.68 -13.18
CA VAL A 208 -4.00 -8.73 -12.07
C VAL A 208 -4.45 -7.34 -12.47
N ASP A 209 -5.33 -6.77 -11.65
CA ASP A 209 -5.85 -5.43 -11.87
C ASP A 209 -6.54 -5.28 -13.24
N HIS A 210 -7.05 -6.37 -13.83
CA HIS A 210 -7.82 -6.33 -15.07
C HIS A 210 -9.25 -5.82 -14.83
N GLN A 211 -9.78 -5.99 -13.61
CA GLN A 211 -11.12 -5.55 -13.22
C GLN A 211 -11.14 -5.02 -11.79
N TYR A 212 -12.04 -4.05 -11.54
CA TYR A 212 -12.26 -3.52 -10.20
C TYR A 212 -12.57 -4.62 -9.18
N PHE A 213 -11.90 -4.52 -8.04
CA PHE A 213 -12.10 -5.38 -6.89
C PHE A 213 -12.42 -4.57 -5.62
N TYR A 214 -13.46 -4.97 -4.89
CA TYR A 214 -13.79 -4.37 -3.60
C TYR A 214 -13.09 -5.12 -2.44
N PRO A 215 -12.15 -4.48 -1.70
CA PRO A 215 -11.32 -5.14 -0.68
C PRO A 215 -12.08 -5.64 0.55
N ALA A 216 -13.30 -5.16 0.78
CA ALA A 216 -14.07 -5.44 1.99
C ALA A 216 -13.21 -5.34 3.27
N SER A 217 -13.17 -6.40 4.09
CA SER A 217 -12.42 -6.43 5.35
C SER A 217 -10.91 -6.62 5.21
N ALA A 218 -10.37 -6.93 4.02
CA ALA A 218 -8.92 -7.00 3.81
C ALA A 218 -8.25 -5.63 4.01
N MET A 219 -8.98 -4.55 3.75
CA MET A 219 -8.56 -3.17 4.00
C MET A 219 -8.13 -2.89 5.45
N LYS A 220 -8.62 -3.68 6.40
CA LYS A 220 -8.44 -3.42 7.84
C LYS A 220 -6.97 -3.34 8.27
N THR A 221 -6.09 -4.08 7.59
CA THR A 221 -4.65 -4.08 7.89
C THR A 221 -3.99 -2.74 7.61
N PHE A 222 -4.41 -2.01 6.56
CA PHE A 222 -3.94 -0.64 6.32
C PHE A 222 -4.32 0.28 7.49
N GLY A 223 -5.56 0.19 7.99
CA GLY A 223 -5.98 0.96 9.16
C GLY A 223 -5.16 0.64 10.41
N SER A 224 -4.87 -0.64 10.68
CA SER A 224 -3.97 -1.03 11.78
C SER A 224 -2.56 -0.48 11.61
N LEU A 225 -2.02 -0.52 10.39
CA LEU A 225 -0.68 -0.01 10.10
C LEU A 225 -0.59 1.50 10.35
N ALA A 226 -1.54 2.28 9.83
CA ALA A 226 -1.60 3.72 10.02
C ALA A 226 -1.83 4.11 11.49
N ALA A 227 -2.68 3.38 12.21
CA ALA A 227 -2.88 3.61 13.65
C ALA A 227 -1.58 3.38 14.44
N LEU A 228 -0.79 2.36 14.10
CA LEU A 228 0.50 2.11 14.74
C LEU A 228 1.55 3.19 14.41
N MET A 229 1.50 3.79 13.22
CA MET A 229 2.34 4.95 12.86
C MET A 229 1.97 6.17 13.71
N GLU A 230 0.68 6.51 13.82
CA GLU A 230 0.21 7.60 14.69
C GLU A 230 0.56 7.33 16.16
N TRP A 231 0.38 6.09 16.63
CA TRP A 231 0.76 5.68 17.98
C TRP A 231 2.26 5.85 18.22
N THR A 232 3.08 5.58 17.21
CA THR A 232 4.56 5.69 17.32
C THR A 232 4.96 7.14 17.44
N ARG A 233 4.26 8.03 16.74
CA ARG A 233 4.40 9.48 16.87
C ARG A 233 3.97 9.95 18.27
N LEU A 234 2.82 9.51 18.77
CA LEU A 234 2.32 9.89 20.10
C LEU A 234 3.25 9.40 21.22
N LYS A 235 3.88 8.24 21.07
CA LYS A 235 4.87 7.72 22.04
C LYS A 235 6.08 8.64 22.24
N LYS A 236 6.47 9.40 21.21
CA LYS A 236 7.61 10.33 21.29
C LYS A 236 7.30 11.50 22.23
N VAL A 237 6.03 11.90 22.32
CA VAL A 237 5.57 13.00 23.18
C VAL A 237 5.02 12.49 24.52
N HIS A 238 4.56 11.23 24.58
CA HIS A 238 4.10 10.56 25.80
C HIS A 238 4.89 9.28 26.04
N PRO A 239 6.04 9.34 26.74
CA PRO A 239 6.88 8.18 26.99
C PRO A 239 6.20 7.04 27.77
N TRP A 240 5.11 7.30 28.49
CA TRP A 240 4.32 6.26 29.15
C TRP A 240 3.37 5.49 28.21
N LEU A 241 3.12 6.02 27.01
CA LEU A 241 2.13 5.44 26.09
C LEU A 241 2.48 4.00 25.73
N SER A 242 1.52 3.09 25.82
CA SER A 242 1.68 1.71 25.38
C SER A 242 0.49 1.28 24.53
N LEU A 243 0.55 0.09 23.94
CA LEU A 243 -0.63 -0.47 23.25
C LEU A 243 -1.77 -0.83 24.19
N GLU A 244 -1.51 -0.88 25.51
CA GLU A 244 -2.48 -1.19 26.54
C GLU A 244 -2.97 0.06 27.31
N SER A 245 -2.51 1.26 26.93
CA SER A 245 -3.07 2.51 27.42
C SER A 245 -4.56 2.60 27.10
N ALA A 246 -5.33 3.09 28.08
CA ALA A 246 -6.78 3.16 27.99
C ALA A 246 -7.22 4.22 26.98
N LEU A 247 -8.25 3.88 26.20
CA LEU A 247 -8.84 4.72 25.17
C LEU A 247 -10.31 5.00 25.44
N ALA A 248 -10.72 6.25 25.24
CA ALA A 248 -12.13 6.62 25.22
C ALA A 248 -12.49 7.38 23.94
N TYR A 249 -13.65 7.04 23.39
CA TYR A 249 -14.20 7.66 22.17
C TYR A 249 -15.48 8.45 22.47
N ASP A 250 -15.93 8.43 23.72
CA ASP A 250 -17.14 9.11 24.18
C ASP A 250 -16.91 9.84 25.51
N ARG A 251 -17.97 10.42 26.06
CA ARG A 251 -17.93 11.24 27.28
C ARG A 251 -17.66 10.43 28.56
N ARG A 252 -17.57 9.10 28.50
CA ARG A 252 -17.33 8.24 29.68
C ARG A 252 -15.91 8.32 30.21
N GLY A 253 -15.01 9.05 29.53
CA GLY A 253 -13.60 9.12 29.88
C GLY A 253 -12.94 7.75 29.82
N CYS A 254 -11.75 7.59 30.40
CA CYS A 254 -10.97 6.34 30.33
C CYS A 254 -11.54 5.15 31.12
N LYS A 255 -12.84 5.16 31.39
CA LYS A 255 -13.62 4.06 31.95
C LYS A 255 -14.37 3.25 30.88
N GLN A 256 -14.14 3.53 29.59
CA GLN A 256 -14.80 2.82 28.50
C GLN A 256 -14.39 1.33 28.48
N ARG A 257 -15.34 0.46 28.82
CA ARG A 257 -15.10 -0.99 28.98
C ARG A 257 -15.08 -1.76 27.66
N ASP A 258 -14.28 -2.82 27.64
CA ASP A 258 -14.27 -3.89 26.66
C ASP A 258 -14.18 -5.25 27.37
N ARG A 259 -15.31 -5.97 27.45
CA ARG A 259 -15.37 -7.29 28.10
C ARG A 259 -14.46 -8.33 27.46
N GLY A 260 -14.11 -8.15 26.18
CA GLY A 260 -13.16 -9.04 25.52
C GLY A 260 -11.71 -8.82 25.94
N HIS A 261 -11.41 -7.69 26.60
CA HIS A 261 -10.05 -7.38 27.04
C HIS A 261 -9.78 -7.98 28.43
N LEU A 262 -9.19 -9.16 28.49
CA LEU A 262 -9.06 -9.91 29.75
C LEU A 262 -8.00 -9.38 30.72
N ILE A 263 -7.13 -8.47 30.27
CA ILE A 263 -6.08 -7.87 31.11
C ILE A 263 -6.67 -6.74 31.95
N SER A 264 -7.17 -5.67 31.32
CA SER A 264 -7.68 -4.49 32.05
C SER A 264 -9.19 -4.28 31.94
N GLY A 265 -9.87 -4.99 31.06
CA GLY A 265 -11.28 -4.75 30.74
C GLY A 265 -11.55 -3.39 30.09
N LEU A 266 -10.51 -2.66 29.68
CA LEU A 266 -10.59 -1.34 29.02
C LEU A 266 -10.40 -1.47 27.52
N VAL A 267 -10.87 -0.48 26.77
CA VAL A 267 -10.57 -0.35 25.34
C VAL A 267 -9.12 0.12 25.18
N THR A 268 -8.30 -0.62 24.43
CA THR A 268 -6.90 -0.29 24.14
C THR A 268 -6.60 -0.46 22.64
N LEU A 269 -5.58 0.21 22.11
CA LEU A 269 -5.23 0.05 20.68
C LEU A 269 -4.81 -1.38 20.37
N GLY A 270 -4.01 -2.00 21.24
CA GLY A 270 -3.57 -3.38 21.10
C GLY A 270 -4.75 -4.34 20.96
N GLN A 271 -5.73 -4.21 21.85
CA GLN A 271 -6.93 -5.04 21.83
C GLN A 271 -7.80 -4.83 20.59
N GLU A 272 -7.97 -3.58 20.15
CA GLU A 272 -8.75 -3.29 18.95
C GLU A 272 -8.07 -3.81 17.67
N ILE A 273 -6.73 -3.77 17.59
CA ILE A 273 -5.97 -4.41 16.50
C ILE A 273 -6.16 -5.93 16.55
N ARG A 274 -6.02 -6.58 17.72
CA ARG A 274 -6.23 -8.04 17.85
C ARG A 274 -7.61 -8.46 17.33
N LYS A 275 -8.69 -7.81 17.78
CA LYS A 275 -10.06 -8.07 17.30
C LYS A 275 -10.23 -7.82 15.80
N THR A 276 -9.55 -6.80 15.27
CA THR A 276 -9.58 -6.43 13.86
C THR A 276 -8.94 -7.50 12.98
N GLN A 277 -7.81 -8.06 13.40
CA GLN A 277 -7.03 -9.02 12.60
C GLN A 277 -7.54 -10.46 12.77
N LEU A 278 -7.78 -10.90 14.01
CA LEU A 278 -8.19 -12.27 14.34
C LEU A 278 -9.61 -12.60 13.88
N ALA A 279 -10.55 -11.71 14.21
CA ALA A 279 -11.99 -11.95 14.08
C ALA A 279 -12.68 -10.97 13.13
N SER A 280 -11.90 -10.17 12.39
CA SER A 280 -12.40 -9.20 11.42
C SER A 280 -13.43 -8.21 11.99
N SER A 281 -13.30 -7.83 13.28
CA SER A 281 -14.26 -6.98 13.97
C SER A 281 -14.42 -5.61 13.29
N ASN A 282 -15.63 -5.27 12.84
CA ASN A 282 -15.93 -3.94 12.29
C ASN A 282 -15.88 -2.86 13.37
N LYS A 283 -16.40 -3.16 14.56
CA LYS A 283 -16.33 -2.25 15.72
C LYS A 283 -14.89 -1.93 16.09
N GLY A 284 -14.02 -2.95 16.09
CA GLY A 284 -12.61 -2.74 16.41
C GLY A 284 -11.87 -1.97 15.32
N PHE A 285 -12.11 -2.31 14.05
CA PHE A 285 -11.55 -1.53 12.96
C PHE A 285 -11.99 -0.06 13.00
N ASN A 286 -13.26 0.23 13.28
CA ASN A 286 -13.76 1.60 13.32
C ASN A 286 -13.11 2.43 14.45
N ARG A 287 -12.76 1.79 15.57
CA ARG A 287 -11.97 2.39 16.66
C ARG A 287 -10.53 2.63 16.22
N VAL A 288 -9.85 1.63 15.65
CA VAL A 288 -8.51 1.75 15.06
C VAL A 288 -8.45 2.88 14.03
N PHE A 289 -9.42 2.93 13.12
CA PHE A 289 -9.55 4.00 12.13
C PHE A 289 -9.80 5.36 12.78
N GLY A 290 -10.58 5.42 13.86
CA GLY A 290 -10.84 6.65 14.61
C GLY A 290 -9.61 7.27 15.26
N ILE A 291 -8.56 6.49 15.55
CA ILE A 291 -7.31 6.99 16.14
C ILE A 291 -6.52 7.84 15.15
N VAL A 292 -6.43 7.38 13.92
CA VAL A 292 -5.65 8.05 12.87
C VAL A 292 -6.50 9.00 12.03
N GLY A 293 -7.75 8.61 11.75
CA GLY A 293 -8.65 9.33 10.87
C GLY A 293 -8.28 9.19 9.39
N MET A 294 -9.14 9.73 8.52
CA MET A 294 -8.97 9.60 7.07
C MET A 294 -7.69 10.31 6.58
N ASP A 295 -7.49 11.57 6.97
CA ASP A 295 -6.43 12.41 6.40
C ASP A 295 -5.04 11.87 6.72
N LYS A 296 -4.72 11.66 8.00
CA LYS A 296 -3.42 11.14 8.42
C LYS A 296 -3.19 9.71 7.92
N LEU A 297 -4.23 8.89 7.81
CA LEU A 297 -4.09 7.54 7.26
C LEU A 297 -3.55 7.60 5.85
N HIS A 298 -4.08 8.48 5.00
CA HIS A 298 -3.60 8.64 3.64
C HIS A 298 -2.24 9.34 3.59
N GLU A 299 -2.00 10.35 4.44
CA GLU A 299 -0.69 10.99 4.59
C GLU A 299 0.41 9.96 4.85
N TYR A 300 0.16 9.01 5.76
CA TYR A 300 1.12 7.98 6.11
C TYR A 300 1.25 6.88 5.07
N LEU A 301 0.15 6.50 4.41
CA LEU A 301 0.13 5.29 3.60
C LEU A 301 0.27 5.53 2.10
N LEU A 302 -0.15 6.67 1.56
CA LEU A 302 -0.04 6.93 0.11
C LEU A 302 1.38 6.91 -0.45
N PRO A 303 2.43 7.36 0.28
CA PRO A 303 3.82 7.20 -0.18
C PRO A 303 4.21 5.73 -0.42
N HIS A 304 3.62 4.80 0.33
CA HIS A 304 3.89 3.37 0.23
C HIS A 304 2.90 2.66 -0.70
N PHE A 305 1.62 3.07 -0.68
CA PHE A 305 0.47 2.41 -1.29
C PHE A 305 -0.39 3.44 -2.05
N PRO A 306 0.04 3.90 -3.23
CA PRO A 306 -0.60 5.00 -3.95
C PRO A 306 -2.04 4.71 -4.43
N SER A 307 -2.41 3.43 -4.59
CA SER A 307 -3.78 3.03 -5.00
C SER A 307 -4.79 3.06 -3.85
N LEU A 308 -4.34 3.16 -2.60
CA LEU A 308 -5.17 3.08 -1.41
C LEU A 308 -6.16 4.25 -1.32
N ARG A 309 -7.44 3.95 -1.09
CA ARG A 309 -8.42 4.92 -0.58
C ARG A 309 -9.28 4.30 0.52
N VAL A 310 -9.37 4.98 1.66
CA VAL A 310 -10.20 4.60 2.80
C VAL A 310 -11.17 5.75 3.10
N TYR A 311 -12.36 5.67 2.50
CA TYR A 311 -13.36 6.73 2.55
C TYR A 311 -14.38 6.57 3.69
N HIS A 312 -14.55 5.37 4.23
CA HIS A 312 -15.61 5.12 5.20
C HIS A 312 -15.27 4.04 6.22
N ARG A 313 -15.90 4.18 7.39
CA ARG A 313 -15.97 3.14 8.42
C ARG A 313 -16.77 1.92 7.91
N LEU A 314 -16.50 0.76 8.46
CA LEU A 314 -17.13 -0.49 8.03
C LEU A 314 -18.40 -0.77 8.84
N SER A 315 -19.49 -1.18 8.17
CA SER A 315 -20.80 -1.43 8.80
C SER A 315 -21.30 -0.27 9.67
N SER A 316 -21.08 0.96 9.20
CA SER A 316 -21.50 2.20 9.85
C SER A 316 -22.69 2.80 9.11
N ARG A 317 -23.55 3.54 9.84
CA ARG A 317 -24.62 4.36 9.27
C ARG A 317 -24.17 5.79 8.95
N GLU A 318 -22.91 6.11 9.25
CA GLU A 318 -22.32 7.42 8.98
C GLU A 318 -22.44 7.78 7.50
N THR A 319 -22.81 9.03 7.26
CA THR A 319 -22.66 9.70 5.98
C THR A 319 -21.18 9.82 5.62
N ARG A 320 -20.91 10.09 4.34
CA ARG A 320 -19.56 10.40 3.87
C ARG A 320 -18.94 11.55 4.66
N ARG A 321 -19.71 12.61 4.94
CA ARG A 321 -19.23 13.77 5.69
C ARG A 321 -18.79 13.40 7.10
N GLU A 322 -19.55 12.54 7.78
CA GLU A 322 -19.19 12.04 9.11
C GLU A 322 -17.97 11.10 9.06
N SER A 323 -17.86 10.28 8.00
CA SER A 323 -16.70 9.40 7.80
C SER A 323 -15.39 10.15 7.55
N MET A 324 -15.46 11.36 6.99
CA MET A 324 -14.27 12.23 6.79
C MET A 324 -13.75 12.84 8.11
N GLY A 325 -14.55 12.85 9.18
CA GLY A 325 -14.14 13.37 10.48
C GLY A 325 -13.29 12.40 11.30
N THR A 326 -12.26 12.93 11.95
CA THR A 326 -11.50 12.22 12.99
C THR A 326 -12.12 12.53 14.36
N PRO A 327 -12.62 11.52 15.11
CA PRO A 327 -13.15 11.76 16.44
C PRO A 327 -12.02 12.17 17.39
N GLY A 328 -12.34 12.99 18.39
CA GLY A 328 -11.45 13.19 19.52
C GLY A 328 -11.36 11.88 20.32
N ILE A 329 -10.15 11.36 20.50
CA ILE A 329 -9.87 10.22 21.36
C ILE A 329 -9.23 10.72 22.63
N ARG A 330 -9.63 10.18 23.78
CA ARG A 330 -8.92 10.39 25.03
C ARG A 330 -7.98 9.22 25.26
N VAL A 331 -6.74 9.50 25.61
CA VAL A 331 -5.71 8.50 25.90
C VAL A 331 -5.27 8.71 27.33
N CYS A 332 -5.30 7.65 28.14
CA CYS A 332 -4.95 7.74 29.54
C CYS A 332 -3.81 6.81 29.91
N GLU A 333 -3.03 7.26 30.88
CA GLU A 333 -1.99 6.45 31.50
C GLU A 333 -2.63 5.45 32.45
N THR A 334 -2.09 4.25 32.48
CA THR A 334 -2.58 3.16 33.33
C THR A 334 -1.41 2.50 34.04
N ASP A 335 -1.65 1.93 35.21
CA ASP A 335 -0.70 1.06 35.94
C ASP A 335 -0.33 -0.24 35.19
N GLY A 336 -1.02 -0.53 34.09
CA GLY A 336 -0.88 -1.76 33.31
C GLY A 336 -1.82 -2.89 33.75
N GLN A 337 -2.50 -2.75 34.89
CA GLN A 337 -3.55 -3.65 35.39
C GLN A 337 -4.95 -3.04 35.21
N GLY A 338 -5.03 -1.76 34.81
CA GLY A 338 -6.26 -1.09 34.42
C GLY A 338 -6.70 0.02 35.38
N ALA A 339 -5.93 0.35 36.42
CA ALA A 339 -6.15 1.58 37.15
C ALA A 339 -5.64 2.76 36.32
N ILE A 340 -6.45 3.82 36.22
CA ILE A 340 -6.06 5.05 35.52
C ILE A 340 -5.16 5.86 36.45
N VAL A 341 -3.95 6.16 35.98
CA VAL A 341 -2.93 6.94 36.72
C VAL A 341 -3.07 8.43 36.39
N ASP A 342 -3.29 8.76 35.11
CA ASP A 342 -3.55 10.11 34.63
C ASP A 342 -4.55 10.08 33.47
N ASP A 343 -5.41 11.10 33.40
CA ASP A 343 -6.45 11.27 32.39
C ASP A 343 -5.91 11.77 31.03
N GLY A 344 -4.58 11.98 30.93
CA GLY A 344 -3.72 11.94 29.73
C GLY A 344 -4.05 12.86 28.55
N GLY A 345 -5.19 13.56 28.56
CA GLY A 345 -5.64 14.52 27.55
C GLY A 345 -6.47 13.93 26.41
N VAL A 346 -7.05 14.83 25.60
CA VAL A 346 -7.81 14.49 24.38
C VAL A 346 -6.96 14.78 23.13
N TYR A 347 -6.79 13.76 22.29
CA TYR A 347 -6.04 13.77 21.04
C TYR A 347 -6.95 13.56 19.83
N GLY A 348 -6.43 13.80 18.62
CA GLY A 348 -7.12 13.44 17.37
C GLY A 348 -8.36 14.26 17.02
N ARG A 349 -8.73 15.28 17.80
CA ARG A 349 -9.89 16.14 17.51
C ARG A 349 -9.60 17.09 16.35
N THR A 350 -9.64 16.56 15.13
CA THR A 350 -9.53 17.36 13.90
C THR A 350 -10.89 17.40 13.22
N ARG A 351 -11.51 18.59 13.16
CA ARG A 351 -12.61 18.80 12.20
C ARG A 351 -12.01 18.72 10.81
N PHE A 352 -12.56 17.88 9.94
CA PHE A 352 -12.13 17.81 8.55
C PHE A 352 -12.17 19.22 7.95
N ARG A 353 -11.00 19.70 7.51
CA ARG A 353 -10.89 20.87 6.65
C ARG A 353 -10.43 20.35 5.30
N ALA A 354 -11.24 20.56 4.26
CA ALA A 354 -10.77 20.40 2.90
C ALA A 354 -9.63 21.41 2.68
N THR A 355 -8.40 20.97 2.87
CA THR A 355 -7.21 21.73 2.48
C THR A 355 -6.76 21.25 1.11
N GLY A 356 -6.02 22.08 0.36
CA GLY A 356 -5.47 21.69 -0.93
C GLY A 356 -4.65 20.38 -0.91
N LYS A 357 -4.14 19.97 0.27
CA LYS A 357 -3.42 18.70 0.48
C LYS A 357 -4.29 17.45 0.35
N ASN A 358 -5.61 17.55 0.60
CA ASN A 358 -6.54 16.42 0.51
C ASN A 358 -7.25 16.34 -0.86
N ALA A 359 -7.14 17.39 -1.69
CA ALA A 359 -7.73 17.42 -3.02
C ALA A 359 -7.32 16.21 -3.90
N PRO A 360 -6.06 15.73 -3.90
CA PRO A 360 -5.66 14.54 -4.66
C PRO A 360 -6.34 13.25 -4.23
N ILE A 361 -6.71 13.10 -2.95
CA ILE A 361 -7.41 11.91 -2.43
C ILE A 361 -8.78 11.76 -3.12
N PHE A 362 -9.44 12.90 -3.39
CA PHE A 362 -10.75 12.97 -4.03
C PHE A 362 -10.70 13.22 -5.54
N ALA A 363 -9.56 13.70 -6.07
CA ALA A 363 -9.38 14.02 -7.49
C ALA A 363 -8.69 12.91 -8.29
N ALA A 364 -7.83 12.09 -7.66
CA ALA A 364 -7.10 11.04 -8.34
C ALA A 364 -7.95 9.76 -8.46
N ASP A 365 -8.85 9.76 -9.43
CA ASP A 365 -9.57 8.57 -9.90
C ASP A 365 -8.70 7.64 -10.77
N THR A 366 -7.51 8.09 -11.15
CA THR A 366 -6.62 7.38 -12.07
C THR A 366 -5.20 7.31 -11.48
N ALA A 367 -5.01 6.47 -10.47
CA ALA A 367 -3.66 6.05 -10.08
C ALA A 367 -3.20 4.89 -11.00
N PRO A 368 -1.90 4.77 -11.34
CA PRO A 368 -1.35 3.57 -11.95
C PRO A 368 -1.57 2.33 -11.06
N TYR A 369 -1.64 1.13 -11.63
CA TYR A 369 -1.72 -0.16 -10.91
C TYR A 369 -2.91 -0.26 -9.95
N SER A 370 -4.09 0.08 -10.46
CA SER A 370 -5.25 0.34 -9.64
C SER A 370 -6.40 -0.64 -9.89
N GLY A 371 -6.33 -1.46 -10.94
CA GLY A 371 -7.48 -2.21 -11.44
C GLY A 371 -8.27 -1.46 -12.50
N TYR A 372 -7.92 -0.20 -12.72
CA TYR A 372 -8.73 0.76 -13.47
C TYR A 372 -7.93 1.21 -14.69
N GLY A 373 -8.24 0.70 -15.88
CA GLY A 373 -8.03 1.52 -17.08
C GLY A 373 -8.67 2.91 -16.88
N LYS A 374 -8.55 3.83 -17.85
CA LYS A 374 -9.10 5.20 -17.78
C LYS A 374 -10.64 5.31 -17.59
N ASN A 375 -11.34 4.24 -17.20
CA ASN A 375 -12.79 4.10 -17.25
C ASN A 375 -13.45 4.00 -15.86
N ARG A 376 -14.15 5.09 -15.47
CA ARG A 376 -15.01 5.18 -14.28
C ARG A 376 -16.16 4.16 -14.27
N ALA A 377 -16.55 3.58 -15.41
CA ALA A 377 -17.57 2.53 -15.48
C ALA A 377 -17.20 1.28 -14.68
N SER A 378 -15.91 1.05 -14.42
CA SER A 378 -15.44 -0.07 -13.58
C SER A 378 -15.96 -0.04 -12.13
N PHE A 379 -16.40 1.13 -11.65
CA PHE A 379 -17.02 1.30 -10.32
C PHE A 379 -18.52 1.00 -10.29
N GLN A 380 -19.16 0.82 -11.44
CA GLN A 380 -20.56 0.41 -11.53
C GLN A 380 -20.58 -1.13 -11.43
N VAL A 381 -21.18 -1.64 -10.35
CA VAL A 381 -21.20 -3.09 -10.07
C VAL A 381 -22.65 -3.58 -10.00
N GLY A 382 -22.90 -4.70 -10.69
CA GLY A 382 -24.24 -5.24 -10.87
C GLY A 382 -25.04 -4.49 -11.94
N SER A 383 -26.20 -5.03 -12.29
CA SER A 383 -27.22 -4.36 -13.09
C SER A 383 -28.34 -3.77 -12.22
N ALA A 384 -28.49 -4.26 -10.99
CA ALA A 384 -29.43 -3.75 -9.99
C ALA A 384 -28.80 -3.70 -8.61
N HIS A 385 -29.41 -2.95 -7.68
CA HIS A 385 -29.02 -3.00 -6.27
C HIS A 385 -30.15 -2.68 -5.31
N ILE A 386 -30.02 -3.18 -4.08
CA ILE A 386 -30.90 -2.82 -2.97
C ILE A 386 -30.41 -1.52 -2.33
N HIS A 387 -31.24 -0.49 -2.30
CA HIS A 387 -30.90 0.78 -1.68
C HIS A 387 -30.68 0.61 -0.16
N MET A 388 -29.56 1.12 0.37
CA MET A 388 -29.14 0.82 1.75
C MET A 388 -30.14 1.26 2.81
N LYS A 389 -30.85 2.39 2.58
CA LYS A 389 -31.79 2.97 3.54
C LYS A 389 -33.23 2.49 3.31
N THR A 390 -33.77 2.69 2.11
CA THR A 390 -35.18 2.39 1.80
C THR A 390 -35.45 0.90 1.61
N LYS A 391 -34.40 0.09 1.36
CA LYS A 391 -34.49 -1.35 1.07
C LYS A 391 -35.18 -1.70 -0.24
N GLU A 392 -35.51 -0.70 -1.05
CA GLU A 392 -36.07 -0.90 -2.38
C GLU A 392 -35.01 -1.39 -3.35
N ARG A 393 -35.44 -2.16 -4.36
CA ARG A 393 -34.60 -2.56 -5.49
C ARG A 393 -34.59 -1.43 -6.51
N LEU A 394 -33.40 -1.05 -6.95
CA LEU A 394 -33.15 -0.08 -8.00
C LEU A 394 -32.58 -0.81 -9.21
N ASP A 395 -33.19 -0.62 -10.39
CA ASP A 395 -32.75 -1.16 -11.69
C ASP A 395 -31.58 -0.35 -12.26
N ALA A 396 -30.53 -0.23 -11.46
CA ALA A 396 -29.27 0.39 -11.86
C ALA A 396 -28.09 -0.25 -11.11
N PRO A 397 -26.89 -0.24 -11.69
CA PRO A 397 -25.67 -0.63 -10.98
C PRO A 397 -25.47 0.14 -9.68
N MET A 398 -24.83 -0.50 -8.69
CA MET A 398 -24.38 0.22 -7.50
C MET A 398 -23.05 0.93 -7.78
N ASP A 399 -22.96 2.21 -7.41
CA ASP A 399 -21.73 3.00 -7.52
C ASP A 399 -20.75 2.71 -6.36
N PHE A 400 -19.60 2.14 -6.68
CA PHE A 400 -18.52 1.83 -5.75
C PHE A 400 -17.41 2.91 -5.72
N SER A 401 -17.52 4.00 -6.48
CA SER A 401 -16.48 5.04 -6.60
C SER A 401 -16.08 5.68 -5.26
N LYS A 402 -17.02 5.67 -4.29
CA LYS A 402 -16.86 6.23 -2.94
C LYS A 402 -16.65 5.17 -1.86
N LYS A 403 -16.48 3.91 -2.23
CA LYS A 403 -16.16 2.83 -1.28
C LYS A 403 -14.65 2.68 -1.09
N ASN A 404 -14.24 2.07 0.03
CA ASN A 404 -12.84 1.76 0.28
C ASN A 404 -12.26 0.91 -0.87
N ARG A 405 -11.05 1.25 -1.33
CA ARG A 405 -10.39 0.60 -2.48
C ARG A 405 -8.88 0.54 -2.32
N VAL A 406 -8.27 -0.43 -2.96
CA VAL A 406 -6.81 -0.64 -3.11
C VAL A 406 -6.63 -1.71 -4.17
N SER A 407 -5.53 -1.66 -4.91
CA SER A 407 -5.26 -2.65 -5.96
C SER A 407 -4.71 -3.97 -5.44
N PHE A 408 -4.70 -4.99 -6.29
CA PHE A 408 -4.01 -6.24 -5.97
C PHE A 408 -2.52 -5.99 -5.77
N TYR A 409 -1.92 -5.10 -6.57
CA TYR A 409 -0.52 -4.73 -6.46
C TYR A 409 -0.15 -4.20 -5.06
N ASP A 410 -0.91 -3.21 -4.54
CA ASP A 410 -0.61 -2.63 -3.22
C ASP A 410 -1.01 -3.56 -2.06
N PHE A 411 -2.01 -4.43 -2.24
CA PHE A 411 -2.26 -5.51 -1.27
C PHE A 411 -1.08 -6.47 -1.19
N HIS A 412 -0.57 -6.90 -2.33
CA HIS A 412 0.55 -7.83 -2.38
C HIS A 412 1.81 -7.21 -1.74
N ARG A 413 2.07 -5.93 -2.03
CA ARG A 413 3.15 -5.14 -1.42
C ARG A 413 2.95 -4.92 0.08
N LEU A 414 1.72 -4.76 0.56
CA LEU A 414 1.44 -4.65 2.00
C LEU A 414 1.95 -5.88 2.73
N THR A 415 1.57 -7.08 2.27
CA THR A 415 2.02 -8.32 2.90
C THR A 415 3.53 -8.50 2.79
N ALA A 416 4.12 -8.15 1.64
CA ALA A 416 5.56 -8.16 1.46
C ALA A 416 6.28 -7.25 2.47
N GLY A 417 5.85 -5.99 2.59
CA GLY A 417 6.42 -5.02 3.53
C GLY A 417 6.30 -5.46 4.99
N LEU A 418 5.19 -6.09 5.38
CA LEU A 418 5.02 -6.59 6.75
C LEU A 418 6.07 -7.64 7.14
N HIS A 419 6.48 -8.50 6.19
CA HIS A 419 7.34 -9.66 6.46
C HIS A 419 8.79 -9.47 6.01
N PHE A 420 9.01 -8.74 4.93
CA PHE A 420 10.27 -8.55 4.21
C PHE A 420 10.58 -7.05 4.00
N GLN A 421 10.52 -6.27 5.07
CA GLN A 421 10.79 -4.81 5.08
C GLN A 421 12.02 -4.44 4.22
N GLY A 422 11.87 -3.42 3.38
CA GLY A 422 12.95 -2.91 2.52
C GLY A 422 13.31 -3.81 1.34
N ARG A 423 12.69 -4.98 1.17
CA ARG A 423 12.93 -5.88 0.04
C ARG A 423 11.92 -5.60 -1.08
N ALA A 424 12.44 -5.38 -2.28
CA ALA A 424 11.62 -5.30 -3.49
C ALA A 424 11.23 -6.71 -3.95
N LEU A 425 10.00 -6.87 -4.45
CA LEU A 425 9.62 -8.06 -5.21
C LEU A 425 9.85 -7.80 -6.71
N PRO A 426 10.05 -8.82 -7.56
CA PRO A 426 10.22 -8.62 -9.00
C PRO A 426 9.06 -7.84 -9.63
N GLY A 427 9.34 -6.63 -10.13
CA GLY A 427 8.32 -5.71 -10.67
C GLY A 427 7.63 -4.81 -9.63
N PHE A 428 8.02 -4.87 -8.35
CA PHE A 428 7.39 -4.13 -7.26
C PHE A 428 8.39 -3.26 -6.50
N LYS A 429 8.01 -2.01 -6.22
CA LYS A 429 8.79 -1.17 -5.30
C LYS A 429 8.76 -1.77 -3.88
N ALA A 430 9.90 -1.77 -3.20
CA ALA A 430 9.98 -2.15 -1.81
C ALA A 430 9.00 -1.33 -0.96
N VAL A 431 8.55 -1.92 0.14
CA VAL A 431 7.83 -1.22 1.20
C VAL A 431 8.69 -1.32 2.44
N ASP A 432 9.00 -0.16 3.01
CA ASP A 432 9.72 -0.06 4.28
C ASP A 432 9.02 0.93 5.19
N VAL A 433 8.48 0.40 6.28
CA VAL A 433 7.86 1.17 7.36
C VAL A 433 8.69 1.08 8.65
N SER A 434 9.92 0.56 8.56
CA SER A 434 10.89 0.67 9.64
C SER A 434 11.14 2.15 9.97
N GLY A 435 11.35 2.44 11.25
CA GLY A 435 11.45 3.81 11.77
C GLY A 435 10.12 4.58 11.87
N GLN A 436 9.09 4.21 11.10
CA GLN A 436 7.73 4.76 11.22
C GLN A 436 6.87 4.02 12.26
N ILE A 437 7.20 2.75 12.52
CA ILE A 437 6.51 1.90 13.49
C ILE A 437 7.53 1.22 14.40
N ARG A 438 7.24 1.16 15.70
CA ARG A 438 8.05 0.37 16.66
C ARG A 438 8.01 -1.12 16.31
N GLY A 439 9.17 -1.76 16.26
CA GLY A 439 9.29 -3.18 15.84
C GLY A 439 8.45 -4.15 16.66
N GLU A 440 8.31 -3.90 17.96
CA GLU A 440 7.42 -4.62 18.89
C GLU A 440 5.94 -4.54 18.48
N TRP A 441 5.47 -3.38 18.05
CA TRP A 441 4.07 -3.17 17.68
C TRP A 441 3.75 -3.72 16.29
N LEU A 442 4.70 -3.58 15.35
CA LEU A 442 4.63 -4.31 14.08
C LEU A 442 4.63 -5.83 14.32
N GLY A 443 5.41 -6.29 15.30
CA GLY A 443 5.42 -7.68 15.72
C GLY A 443 4.06 -8.17 16.24
N MET A 444 3.39 -7.37 17.08
CA MET A 444 2.03 -7.65 17.54
C MET A 444 1.01 -7.69 16.39
N LEU A 445 1.11 -6.78 15.40
CA LEU A 445 0.25 -6.80 14.23
C LEU A 445 0.41 -8.13 13.47
N ARG A 446 1.64 -8.52 13.14
CA ARG A 446 1.92 -9.82 12.48
C ARG A 446 1.43 -11.00 13.31
N HIS A 447 1.69 -10.98 14.62
CA HIS A 447 1.22 -12.03 15.51
C HIS A 447 -0.31 -12.17 15.43
N SER A 448 -1.04 -11.05 15.51
CA SER A 448 -2.50 -11.04 15.41
C SER A 448 -3.03 -11.52 14.05
N MET A 449 -2.28 -11.29 12.96
CA MET A 449 -2.62 -11.79 11.62
C MET A 449 -2.36 -13.30 11.47
N ALA A 450 -1.34 -13.82 12.16
CA ALA A 450 -0.92 -15.22 12.10
C ALA A 450 -1.71 -16.13 13.05
N THR A 451 -2.15 -15.62 14.20
CA THR A 451 -2.89 -16.38 15.20
C THR A 451 -4.29 -16.79 14.72
N TYR A 452 -4.66 -18.03 14.96
CA TYR A 452 -6.03 -18.53 14.79
C TYR A 452 -6.97 -18.00 15.87
N PRO A 453 -8.25 -17.70 15.57
CA PRO A 453 -9.19 -17.19 16.57
C PRO A 453 -9.24 -18.04 17.85
N HIS A 454 -9.37 -19.37 17.74
CA HIS A 454 -9.43 -20.25 18.92
C HIS A 454 -8.11 -20.34 19.70
N ASN A 455 -6.98 -19.98 19.08
CA ASN A 455 -5.68 -19.92 19.74
C ASN A 455 -5.45 -18.58 20.46
N SER A 456 -6.33 -17.59 20.26
CA SER A 456 -6.21 -16.30 20.94
C SER A 456 -6.55 -16.42 22.43
N LYS A 457 -5.67 -15.87 23.27
CA LYS A 457 -5.85 -15.83 24.73
C LYS A 457 -6.46 -14.52 25.22
N ASN A 458 -6.43 -13.48 24.39
CA ASN A 458 -6.99 -12.17 24.71
C ASN A 458 -7.20 -11.38 23.41
N PRO A 459 -8.45 -11.25 22.92
CA PRO A 459 -9.69 -11.85 23.47
C PRO A 459 -9.77 -13.36 23.23
N VAL A 460 -10.60 -14.06 24.00
CA VAL A 460 -10.90 -15.49 23.79
C VAL A 460 -12.11 -15.65 22.88
N TYR A 461 -12.01 -16.52 21.87
CA TYR A 461 -13.11 -16.86 20.96
C TYR A 461 -13.49 -18.34 21.11
N THR A 462 -14.71 -18.62 21.57
CA THR A 462 -15.23 -19.99 21.79
C THR A 462 -16.42 -20.35 20.90
N SER A 463 -17.04 -19.36 20.25
CA SER A 463 -18.19 -19.62 19.37
C SER A 463 -17.77 -20.35 18.10
N LYS A 464 -18.56 -21.36 17.71
CA LYS A 464 -18.43 -22.10 16.44
C LYS A 464 -18.39 -21.19 15.19
N ALA A 465 -18.85 -19.94 15.30
CA ALA A 465 -18.77 -18.97 14.23
C ALA A 465 -17.33 -18.50 13.91
N TYR A 466 -16.35 -18.71 14.81
CA TYR A 466 -14.97 -18.24 14.66
C TYR A 466 -14.01 -19.31 14.11
N THR A 467 -14.43 -20.06 13.09
CA THR A 467 -13.56 -21.04 12.45
C THR A 467 -12.35 -20.40 11.77
N GLU A 468 -11.23 -21.10 11.75
CA GLU A 468 -9.97 -20.66 11.13
C GLU A 468 -10.18 -20.44 9.63
N THR A 469 -10.83 -21.39 8.96
CA THR A 469 -11.10 -21.39 7.52
C THR A 469 -12.03 -20.26 7.09
N ARG A 470 -12.83 -19.69 8.01
CA ARG A 470 -13.63 -18.49 7.72
C ARG A 470 -12.75 -17.26 7.51
N PHE A 471 -11.64 -17.15 8.24
CA PHE A 471 -10.75 -15.98 8.20
C PHE A 471 -9.49 -16.22 7.36
N LYS A 472 -9.16 -17.47 7.08
CA LYS A 472 -8.04 -17.94 6.25
C LYS A 472 -8.58 -18.82 5.11
N PRO A 473 -9.10 -18.23 4.02
CA PRO A 473 -9.85 -18.96 2.99
C PRO A 473 -9.09 -20.11 2.33
N LEU A 474 -7.76 -19.99 2.16
CA LEU A 474 -6.94 -21.03 1.53
C LEU A 474 -6.64 -22.22 2.47
N LEU A 475 -6.85 -22.05 3.78
CA LEU A 475 -6.41 -23.00 4.81
C LEU A 475 -7.05 -24.38 4.65
N ALA A 476 -8.32 -24.45 4.26
CA ALA A 476 -9.02 -25.72 4.09
C ALA A 476 -8.35 -26.59 3.01
N GLY A 477 -7.90 -25.97 1.91
CA GLY A 477 -7.19 -26.67 0.86
C GLY A 477 -5.77 -27.07 1.28
N ILE A 478 -5.06 -26.16 1.96
CA ILE A 478 -3.70 -26.42 2.45
C ILE A 478 -3.68 -27.62 3.41
N ARG A 479 -4.67 -27.72 4.31
CA ARG A 479 -4.82 -28.89 5.19
C ARG A 479 -5.19 -30.16 4.43
N GLU A 480 -6.02 -30.06 3.39
CA GLU A 480 -6.37 -31.21 2.53
C GLU A 480 -5.17 -31.70 1.70
N ALA A 481 -4.20 -30.84 1.42
CA ALA A 481 -2.89 -31.22 0.90
C ALA A 481 -1.98 -31.90 1.94
N GLY A 482 -2.48 -32.18 3.16
CA GLY A 482 -1.74 -32.91 4.20
C GLY A 482 -0.76 -32.06 5.02
N ILE A 483 -0.85 -30.74 4.97
CA ILE A 483 -0.05 -29.87 5.85
C ILE A 483 -0.78 -29.68 7.18
N ASP A 484 -0.13 -30.09 8.28
CA ASP A 484 -0.59 -29.80 9.63
C ASP A 484 -0.29 -28.34 10.05
N ASP A 485 -1.07 -27.83 11.00
CA ASP A 485 -0.92 -26.44 11.46
C ASP A 485 0.41 -26.19 12.21
N GLY A 486 1.06 -27.22 12.76
CA GLY A 486 2.36 -27.10 13.42
C GLY A 486 3.49 -26.78 12.45
N ARG A 487 3.31 -27.14 11.17
CA ARG A 487 4.24 -26.87 10.07
C ARG A 487 3.83 -25.69 9.18
N LEU A 488 2.78 -24.95 9.55
CA LEU A 488 2.20 -23.90 8.73
C LEU A 488 2.18 -22.55 9.43
N TYR A 489 2.97 -21.60 8.93
CA TYR A 489 2.79 -20.18 9.24
C TYR A 489 1.84 -19.57 8.22
N TYR A 490 0.74 -18.95 8.65
CA TYR A 490 -0.22 -18.28 7.76
C TYR A 490 -0.62 -16.94 8.35
N ALA A 491 0.00 -15.85 7.91
CA ALA A 491 -0.36 -14.49 8.30
C ALA A 491 -1.15 -13.80 7.18
N ASN A 492 -2.40 -13.39 7.45
CA ASN A 492 -3.25 -12.83 6.40
C ASN A 492 -4.24 -11.80 6.90
N LYS A 493 -4.93 -11.19 5.93
CA LYS A 493 -6.25 -10.61 6.15
C LYS A 493 -7.15 -10.83 4.94
N SER A 494 -8.20 -11.62 5.14
CA SER A 494 -9.25 -11.82 4.15
C SER A 494 -10.37 -10.76 4.23
N GLY A 495 -11.11 -10.63 3.12
CA GLY A 495 -12.26 -9.75 2.97
C GLY A 495 -13.39 -10.45 2.22
N LYS A 496 -14.64 -10.29 2.68
CA LYS A 496 -15.82 -10.84 2.01
C LYS A 496 -17.03 -9.91 2.18
N ALA A 497 -17.56 -9.36 1.09
CA ALA A 497 -18.76 -8.51 1.07
C ALA A 497 -19.20 -8.21 -0.37
N TYR A 498 -20.51 -8.01 -0.59
CA TYR A 498 -21.08 -7.65 -1.90
C TYR A 498 -20.65 -8.62 -3.02
N GLY A 499 -20.63 -9.93 -2.76
CA GLY A 499 -20.16 -10.93 -3.72
C GLY A 499 -18.63 -11.03 -3.86
N PHE A 500 -17.87 -10.02 -3.44
CA PHE A 500 -16.40 -10.07 -3.45
C PHE A 500 -15.85 -10.94 -2.32
N HIS A 501 -14.81 -11.72 -2.61
CA HIS A 501 -14.06 -12.51 -1.64
C HIS A 501 -12.57 -12.46 -1.99
N VAL A 502 -11.73 -12.06 -1.04
CA VAL A 502 -10.26 -11.92 -1.20
C VAL A 502 -9.52 -12.52 -0.03
N ASP A 503 -8.34 -13.04 -0.31
CA ASP A 503 -7.30 -13.26 0.67
C ASP A 503 -5.98 -12.58 0.25
N ASN A 504 -5.27 -12.03 1.24
CA ASN A 504 -3.94 -11.43 1.11
C ASN A 504 -3.09 -11.97 2.26
N ALA A 505 -2.12 -12.83 1.93
CA ALA A 505 -1.46 -13.70 2.88
C ALA A 505 0.02 -13.90 2.58
N TYR A 506 0.82 -14.04 3.63
CA TYR A 506 2.10 -14.72 3.59
C TYR A 506 1.94 -16.08 4.26
N ILE A 507 2.30 -17.13 3.53
CA ILE A 507 2.18 -18.52 3.95
C ILE A 507 3.56 -19.15 3.85
N ALA A 508 4.01 -19.81 4.91
CA ALA A 508 5.30 -20.48 4.95
C ALA A 508 5.17 -21.85 5.59
N TYR A 509 5.98 -22.77 5.10
CA TYR A 509 5.99 -24.17 5.48
C TYR A 509 7.37 -24.59 5.95
N GLY A 510 7.39 -25.45 6.97
CA GLY A 510 8.58 -26.14 7.43
C GLY A 510 8.46 -26.60 8.89
N PRO A 511 9.46 -27.33 9.41
CA PRO A 511 9.46 -27.84 10.77
C PRO A 511 9.29 -26.72 11.80
N GLY A 512 8.21 -26.78 12.58
CA GLY A 512 7.88 -25.80 13.62
C GLY A 512 7.39 -24.45 13.09
N ALA A 513 7.09 -24.31 11.78
CA ALA A 513 6.71 -23.03 11.20
C ALA A 513 5.44 -22.41 11.82
N GLY A 514 4.51 -23.26 12.30
CA GLY A 514 3.29 -22.84 12.99
C GLY A 514 3.52 -22.26 14.38
N GLN A 515 4.72 -22.39 14.94
CA GLN A 515 5.06 -21.81 16.24
C GLN A 515 5.42 -20.33 16.08
N ILE A 516 4.56 -19.43 16.54
CA ILE A 516 4.75 -17.99 16.37
C ILE A 516 5.43 -17.40 17.62
N ASN A 517 6.44 -16.55 17.45
CA ASN A 517 7.08 -15.81 18.54
C ASN A 517 6.38 -14.46 18.82
N ASN A 518 6.77 -13.79 19.91
CA ASN A 518 6.19 -12.49 20.32
C ASN A 518 6.42 -11.35 19.30
N ARG A 519 7.28 -11.54 18.30
CA ARG A 519 7.48 -10.61 17.16
C ARG A 519 6.63 -10.97 15.94
N GLY A 520 5.71 -11.92 16.09
CA GLY A 520 4.79 -12.36 15.04
C GLY A 520 5.48 -13.12 13.90
N ARG A 521 6.64 -13.74 14.15
CA ARG A 521 7.38 -14.55 13.15
C ARG A 521 7.37 -16.02 13.57
N THR A 522 7.59 -16.92 12.62
CA THR A 522 7.87 -18.33 12.91
C THR A 522 9.10 -18.49 13.81
N LYS A 523 9.07 -19.47 14.71
CA LYS A 523 10.22 -20.01 15.47
C LYS A 523 10.90 -21.16 14.73
N GLY A 524 10.17 -21.87 13.87
CA GLY A 524 10.67 -22.96 13.06
C GLY A 524 11.39 -22.51 11.79
N GLN A 525 12.02 -23.47 11.13
CA GLN A 525 12.70 -23.27 9.85
C GLN A 525 11.67 -23.15 8.72
N ILE A 526 11.91 -22.19 7.81
CA ILE A 526 11.12 -22.06 6.58
C ILE A 526 11.85 -22.83 5.48
N GLU A 527 11.17 -23.81 4.91
CA GLU A 527 11.63 -24.57 3.75
C GLU A 527 11.09 -23.94 2.46
N ARG A 528 9.81 -23.59 2.44
CA ARG A 528 9.14 -22.92 1.31
C ARG A 528 8.18 -21.85 1.82
N GLY A 529 8.08 -20.75 1.08
CA GLY A 529 7.15 -19.67 1.38
C GLY A 529 6.48 -19.12 0.14
N ILE A 530 5.34 -18.48 0.33
CA ILE A 530 4.56 -17.86 -0.74
C ILE A 530 3.85 -16.62 -0.19
N ILE A 531 3.94 -15.52 -0.92
CA ILE A 531 3.04 -14.38 -0.74
C ILE A 531 1.94 -14.55 -1.78
N VAL A 532 0.68 -14.46 -1.36
CA VAL A 532 -0.47 -14.62 -2.24
C VAL A 532 -1.48 -13.49 -2.02
N THR A 533 -1.98 -12.93 -3.11
CA THR A 533 -3.18 -12.09 -3.13
C THR A 533 -4.11 -12.67 -4.17
N MET A 534 -5.29 -13.11 -3.76
CA MET A 534 -6.23 -13.80 -4.63
C MET A 534 -7.65 -13.33 -4.33
N GLY A 535 -8.44 -13.09 -5.36
CA GLY A 535 -9.84 -12.73 -5.17
C GLY A 535 -10.72 -13.02 -6.38
N LEU A 536 -12.02 -13.03 -6.11
CA LEU A 536 -13.10 -13.20 -7.07
C LEU A 536 -14.35 -12.44 -6.63
N HIS A 537 -15.32 -12.36 -7.52
CA HIS A 537 -16.65 -11.80 -7.34
C HIS A 537 -17.70 -12.84 -7.77
N VAL A 538 -18.64 -13.16 -6.87
CA VAL A 538 -19.76 -14.08 -7.13
C VAL A 538 -21.07 -13.32 -6.93
N ASN A 539 -21.86 -13.19 -7.99
CA ASN A 539 -23.10 -12.42 -8.02
C ASN A 539 -23.99 -12.91 -9.17
N GLY A 540 -24.52 -14.13 -9.06
CA GLY A 540 -25.21 -14.81 -10.16
C GLY A 540 -26.49 -14.12 -10.64
N ASP A 541 -27.22 -13.46 -9.73
CA ASP A 541 -28.44 -12.67 -10.03
C ASP A 541 -28.17 -11.21 -10.38
N ASP A 542 -26.88 -10.87 -10.47
CA ASP A 542 -26.35 -9.56 -10.80
C ASP A 542 -26.90 -8.39 -9.96
N THR A 543 -27.42 -8.68 -8.76
CA THR A 543 -28.06 -7.71 -7.88
C THR A 543 -27.22 -7.45 -6.62
N ILE A 544 -26.71 -6.23 -6.48
CA ILE A 544 -25.86 -5.87 -5.33
C ILE A 544 -26.69 -5.54 -4.08
N ASN A 545 -26.14 -5.82 -2.91
CA ASN A 545 -26.70 -5.51 -1.59
C ASN A 545 -28.00 -6.27 -1.22
N ASN A 546 -28.33 -7.36 -1.92
CA ASN A 546 -29.44 -8.27 -1.59
C ASN A 546 -29.07 -9.40 -0.61
N ASN A 547 -27.78 -9.53 -0.26
CA ASN A 547 -27.20 -10.61 0.56
C ASN A 547 -27.32 -12.02 -0.04
N ARG A 548 -27.54 -12.14 -1.35
CA ARG A 548 -27.60 -13.42 -2.08
C ARG A 548 -26.36 -13.54 -2.95
N TYR A 549 -25.36 -14.25 -2.44
CA TYR A 549 -24.09 -14.45 -3.13
C TYR A 549 -23.66 -15.91 -3.03
N GLU A 550 -23.06 -16.46 -4.08
CA GLU A 550 -22.61 -17.85 -4.17
C GLU A 550 -21.31 -18.09 -3.40
N HIS A 551 -21.17 -17.47 -2.22
CA HIS A 551 -19.97 -17.56 -1.43
C HIS A 551 -19.68 -19.00 -1.00
N GLY A 552 -20.70 -19.71 -0.51
CA GLY A 552 -20.57 -21.08 -0.02
C GLY A 552 -20.49 -22.14 -1.12
N SER A 553 -21.15 -21.91 -2.26
CA SER A 553 -21.21 -22.85 -3.38
C SER A 553 -20.08 -22.67 -4.40
N VAL A 554 -19.52 -21.47 -4.53
CA VAL A 554 -18.48 -21.14 -5.53
C VAL A 554 -17.22 -20.59 -4.87
N SER A 555 -17.29 -19.46 -4.17
CA SER A 555 -16.06 -18.76 -3.73
C SER A 555 -15.22 -19.57 -2.73
N VAL A 556 -15.85 -20.16 -1.70
CA VAL A 556 -15.16 -20.93 -0.66
C VAL A 556 -14.58 -22.22 -1.24
N PRO A 557 -15.32 -23.02 -2.03
CA PRO A 557 -14.73 -24.18 -2.71
C PRO A 557 -13.61 -23.82 -3.70
N LEU A 558 -13.67 -22.68 -4.40
CA LEU A 558 -12.56 -22.21 -5.24
C LEU A 558 -11.29 -21.97 -4.39
N PHE A 559 -11.40 -21.22 -3.29
CA PHE A 559 -10.26 -21.01 -2.38
C PHE A 559 -9.74 -22.32 -1.80
N LYS A 560 -10.59 -23.32 -1.58
CA LYS A 560 -10.16 -24.67 -1.19
C LYS A 560 -9.33 -25.34 -2.29
N ALA A 561 -9.77 -25.32 -3.56
CA ALA A 561 -9.00 -25.87 -4.68
C ALA A 561 -7.64 -25.18 -4.84
N MET A 562 -7.61 -23.85 -4.79
CA MET A 562 -6.35 -23.09 -4.92
C MET A 562 -5.44 -23.28 -3.70
N GLY A 563 -6.00 -23.35 -2.50
CA GLY A 563 -5.27 -23.66 -1.28
C GLY A 563 -4.64 -25.05 -1.32
N TYR A 564 -5.32 -26.03 -1.90
CA TYR A 564 -4.78 -27.37 -2.11
C TYR A 564 -3.55 -27.35 -3.02
N ALA A 565 -3.63 -26.66 -4.17
CA ALA A 565 -2.48 -26.53 -5.06
C ALA A 565 -1.28 -25.82 -4.41
N ILE A 566 -1.54 -24.75 -3.65
CA ILE A 566 -0.51 -24.08 -2.85
C ILE A 566 0.09 -25.03 -1.80
N GLY A 567 -0.73 -25.85 -1.15
CA GLY A 567 -0.28 -26.85 -0.19
C GLY A 567 0.64 -27.90 -0.81
N GLN A 568 0.28 -28.44 -1.98
CA GLN A 568 1.12 -29.38 -2.72
C GLN A 568 2.49 -28.78 -3.07
N TYR A 569 2.52 -27.52 -3.53
CA TYR A 569 3.79 -26.81 -3.78
C TYR A 569 4.61 -26.60 -2.51
N LEU A 570 3.99 -26.17 -1.41
CA LEU A 570 4.67 -25.90 -0.15
C LEU A 570 5.34 -27.17 0.42
N ARG A 571 4.72 -28.34 0.21
CA ARG A 571 5.30 -29.63 0.58
C ARG A 571 6.49 -30.06 -0.28
N GLY A 572 6.66 -29.47 -1.46
CA GLY A 572 7.61 -29.92 -2.47
C GLY A 572 7.16 -31.16 -3.23
N ASP A 573 5.87 -31.52 -3.18
CA ASP A 573 5.32 -32.65 -3.95
C ASP A 573 5.28 -32.33 -5.47
N VAL A 574 5.29 -31.03 -5.81
CA VAL A 574 5.24 -30.49 -7.17
C VAL A 574 6.11 -29.24 -7.25
N GLU A 575 6.78 -29.06 -8.38
CA GLU A 575 7.32 -27.76 -8.76
C GLU A 575 6.27 -27.01 -9.60
N LEU A 576 6.17 -25.71 -9.36
CA LEU A 576 5.35 -24.81 -10.18
C LEU A 576 6.16 -24.15 -11.31
N GLU A 577 7.46 -24.48 -11.38
CA GLU A 577 8.44 -24.05 -12.39
C GLU A 577 8.93 -25.21 -13.22
#